data_AF-A0A7V5UIY3-F1
#
_entry.id   AF-A0A7V5UIY3-F1
#
_cell.length_a   1.000
_cell.length_b   1.000
_cell.length_c   1.000
_cell.angle_alpha   90.00
_cell.angle_beta   90.00
_cell.angle_gamma   90.00
#
_symmetry.space_group_name_H-M   'P 1'
#
loop_
_entity.id
_entity.type
_entity.pdbx_description
1 polymer ?
#
loop_
_entity_poly.entity_id
_entity_poly.type
_entity_poly.pdbx_seq_one_letter_code
_entity_poly.pdbx_strand_id
1 'polypeptide(L)'
;MPQPSDRPDGSAGDELMQEAMDAMERLARRLILEYPIVQRWEQPADVVQEAMIRLQRALRDVQVESRLHFFRLAAMQIRRTLIDMARRHSAQTSMAANHGTGDVAREALQR
;
A
#
# COMPACT_ATOMS: atom_id res chain seq x y z
N MET A 1 10.58 34.84 23.77
CA MET A 1 9.36 34.05 23.54
C MET A 1 9.09 34.04 22.05
N PRO A 2 9.11 32.89 21.35
CA PRO A 2 8.68 32.85 19.97
C PRO A 2 7.15 32.92 19.87
N GLN A 3 6.69 33.73 18.91
CA GLN A 3 5.29 34.01 18.56
C GLN A 3 4.54 32.73 18.11
N PRO A 4 3.20 32.68 18.23
CA PRO A 4 2.40 31.60 17.66
C PRO A 4 2.49 31.67 16.13
N SER A 5 3.39 30.88 15.56
CA SER A 5 3.43 30.61 14.13
C SER A 5 2.14 29.86 13.77
N ASP A 6 1.28 30.51 13.00
CA ASP A 6 0.39 29.93 12.00
C ASP A 6 0.36 28.40 12.04
N ARG A 7 -0.46 27.83 12.94
CA ARG A 7 -1.08 26.55 12.62
C ARG A 7 -2.01 26.91 11.46
N PRO A 8 -1.91 26.28 10.28
CA PRO A 8 -3.03 26.38 9.36
C PRO A 8 -4.21 25.77 10.11
N ASP A 9 -5.14 26.62 10.51
CA ASP A 9 -6.42 26.25 11.08
C ASP A 9 -7.02 25.26 10.09
N GLY A 10 -7.05 23.97 10.50
CA GLY A 10 -7.40 22.85 9.64
C GLY A 10 -8.61 23.21 8.82
N SER A 11 -8.41 23.30 7.50
CA SER A 11 -9.52 23.59 6.63
C SER A 11 -10.52 22.44 6.77
N ALA A 12 -11.82 22.68 6.63
CA ALA A 12 -12.83 21.61 6.64
C ALA A 12 -12.50 20.48 5.63
N GLY A 13 -11.69 20.77 4.61
CA GLY A 13 -11.13 19.79 3.69
C GLY A 13 -10.04 18.89 4.29
N ASP A 14 -9.17 19.42 5.15
CA ASP A 14 -8.11 18.65 5.83
C ASP A 14 -8.71 17.67 6.83
N GLU A 15 -9.72 18.09 7.60
CA GLU A 15 -10.44 17.21 8.53
C GLU A 15 -11.17 16.08 7.79
N LEU A 16 -11.88 16.40 6.71
CA LEU A 16 -12.55 15.40 5.88
C LEU A 16 -11.56 14.42 5.25
N MET A 17 -10.39 14.91 4.82
CA MET A 17 -9.35 14.06 4.26
C MET A 17 -8.76 13.13 5.32
N GLN A 18 -8.51 13.63 6.54
CA GLN A 18 -8.07 12.79 7.66
C GLN A 18 -9.09 11.72 8.00
N GLU A 19 -10.37 12.05 8.12
CA GLU A 19 -11.44 11.07 8.36
C GLU A 19 -11.49 9.99 7.27
N ALA A 20 -11.31 10.38 6.01
CA ALA A 20 -11.26 9.46 4.89
C ALA A 20 -10.02 8.54 4.96
N MET A 21 -8.85 9.08 5.31
CA MET A 21 -7.62 8.31 5.50
C MET A 21 -7.78 7.30 6.64
N ASP A 22 -8.32 7.71 7.78
CA ASP A 22 -8.57 6.83 8.92
C ASP A 22 -9.53 5.69 8.56
N ALA A 23 -10.59 5.99 7.79
CA ALA A 23 -11.52 4.99 7.30
C ALA A 23 -10.86 4.00 6.32
N MET A 24 -9.98 4.49 5.44
CA MET A 24 -9.19 3.65 4.53
C MET A 24 -8.20 2.77 5.29
N GLU A 25 -7.54 3.28 6.33
CA GLU A 25 -6.66 2.48 7.18
C GLU A 25 -7.40 1.35 7.89
N ARG A 26 -8.57 1.64 8.49
CA ARG A 26 -9.41 0.59 9.11
C ARG A 26 -9.83 -0.47 8.10
N LEU A 27 -10.03 -0.09 6.84
CA LEU A 27 -10.33 -1.03 5.76
C LEU A 27 -9.09 -1.84 5.37
N ALA A 28 -7.94 -1.21 5.16
CA ALA A 28 -6.68 -1.87 4.82
C ALA A 28 -6.24 -2.85 5.90
N ARG A 29 -6.36 -2.49 7.19
CA ARG A 29 -6.07 -3.38 8.34
C ARG A 29 -6.89 -4.67 8.31
N ARG A 30 -8.14 -4.62 7.82
CA ARG A 30 -8.97 -5.83 7.66
C ARG A 30 -8.57 -6.62 6.42
N LEU A 31 -8.36 -5.94 5.30
CA LEU A 31 -8.08 -6.60 4.03
C LEU A 31 -6.68 -7.24 3.98
N ILE A 32 -5.67 -6.64 4.61
CA ILE A 32 -4.31 -7.18 4.62
C ILE A 32 -4.23 -8.56 5.29
N LEU A 33 -5.17 -8.89 6.18
CA LEU A 33 -5.26 -10.21 6.83
C LEU A 33 -5.53 -11.35 5.82
N GLU A 34 -6.14 -11.03 4.67
CA GLU A 34 -6.36 -11.98 3.57
C GLU A 34 -5.08 -12.23 2.75
N TYR A 35 -4.00 -11.48 2.99
CA TYR A 35 -2.75 -11.53 2.24
C TYR A 35 -1.54 -11.74 3.17
N PRO A 36 -1.33 -12.95 3.73
CA PRO A 36 -0.28 -13.20 4.73
C PRO A 36 1.13 -12.84 4.26
N ILE A 37 1.42 -13.03 2.97
CA ILE A 37 2.71 -12.66 2.39
C ILE A 37 2.94 -11.15 2.43
N VAL A 38 1.90 -10.33 2.26
CA VAL A 38 2.00 -8.87 2.33
C VAL A 38 2.11 -8.42 3.78
N GLN A 39 1.28 -8.99 4.67
CA GLN A 39 1.32 -8.70 6.11
C GLN A 39 2.71 -8.94 6.73
N ARG A 40 3.47 -9.90 6.19
CA ARG A 40 4.84 -10.19 6.64
C ARG A 40 5.83 -9.06 6.38
N TRP A 41 5.62 -8.27 5.33
CA TRP A 41 6.60 -7.30 4.83
C TRP A 41 6.14 -5.84 4.88
N GLU A 42 4.83 -5.60 4.87
CA GLU A 42 4.24 -4.27 4.74
C GLU A 42 3.33 -3.95 5.93
N GLN A 43 3.30 -2.68 6.34
CA GLN A 43 2.32 -2.21 7.31
C GLN A 43 1.02 -1.77 6.59
N PRO A 44 -0.13 -1.76 7.29
CA PRO A 44 -1.38 -1.25 6.72
C PRO A 44 -1.27 0.18 6.19
N ALA A 45 -0.45 1.02 6.81
CA ALA A 45 -0.19 2.39 6.36
C ALA A 45 0.48 2.41 4.97
N ASP A 46 1.45 1.53 4.72
CA ASP A 46 2.16 1.44 3.42
C ASP A 46 1.19 1.07 2.30
N VAL A 47 0.28 0.13 2.56
CA VAL A 47 -0.80 -0.25 1.64
C VAL A 47 -1.72 0.92 1.33
N VAL A 48 -2.12 1.69 2.35
CA VAL A 48 -2.99 2.86 2.17
C VAL A 48 -2.30 3.94 1.36
N GLN A 49 -1.03 4.22 1.61
CA GLN A 49 -0.27 5.23 0.85
C GLN A 49 -0.21 4.87 -0.64
N GLU A 50 0.15 3.63 -1.01
CA GLU A 50 0.17 3.22 -2.42
C GLU A 50 -1.24 3.19 -3.04
N ALA A 51 -2.24 2.73 -2.29
CA ALA A 51 -3.64 2.73 -2.74
C ALA A 51 -4.20 4.14 -2.93
N MET A 52 -3.79 5.12 -2.12
CA MET A 52 -4.22 6.52 -2.22
C MET A 52 -3.78 7.15 -3.54
N ILE A 53 -2.54 6.88 -3.98
CA ILE A 53 -2.03 7.36 -5.26
C ILE A 53 -2.90 6.82 -6.41
N ARG A 54 -3.28 5.54 -6.35
CA ARG A 54 -4.16 4.91 -7.35
C ARG A 54 -5.57 5.47 -7.29
N LEU A 55 -6.08 5.72 -6.09
CA LEU A 55 -7.41 6.31 -5.87
C LEU A 55 -7.47 7.72 -6.44
N GLN A 56 -6.48 8.58 -6.16
CA GLN A 56 -6.41 9.94 -6.71
C GLN A 56 -6.39 9.95 -8.24
N ARG A 57 -5.72 8.97 -8.88
CA ARG A 57 -5.76 8.81 -10.34
C ARG A 57 -7.16 8.42 -10.80
N ALA A 58 -7.77 7.42 -10.17
CA ALA A 58 -9.12 6.97 -10.52
C ALA A 58 -10.19 8.05 -10.34
N LEU A 59 -10.05 8.92 -9.33
CA LEU A 59 -10.95 10.05 -9.07
C LEU A 59 -10.88 11.15 -10.14
N ARG A 60 -9.82 11.20 -10.95
CA ARG A 60 -9.76 12.13 -12.10
C ARG A 60 -10.65 11.66 -13.24
N ASP A 61 -10.84 10.34 -13.35
CA ASP A 61 -11.58 9.72 -14.44
C ASP A 61 -13.02 9.35 -14.03
N VAL A 62 -13.28 9.17 -12.74
CA VAL A 62 -14.56 8.71 -12.19
C VAL A 62 -15.20 9.79 -11.31
N GLN A 63 -16.43 10.18 -11.65
CA GLN A 63 -17.26 11.02 -10.79
C GLN A 63 -17.85 10.17 -9.66
N VAL A 64 -17.62 10.58 -8.41
CA VAL A 64 -18.13 9.88 -7.24
C VAL A 64 -19.53 10.40 -6.90
N GLU A 65 -20.51 9.51 -7.00
CA GLU A 65 -21.93 9.84 -6.76
C GLU A 65 -22.34 9.80 -5.28
N SER A 66 -21.57 9.12 -4.43
CA SER A 66 -21.88 8.99 -3.00
C SER A 66 -20.67 8.56 -2.17
N ARG A 67 -20.76 8.75 -0.84
CA ARG A 67 -19.75 8.23 0.10
C ARG A 67 -19.55 6.71 -0.03
N LEU A 68 -20.62 5.95 -0.25
CA LEU A 68 -20.54 4.50 -0.47
C LEU A 68 -19.77 4.18 -1.76
N HIS A 69 -19.99 4.94 -2.83
CA HIS A 69 -19.25 4.78 -4.08
C HIS A 69 -17.75 5.07 -3.88
N PHE A 70 -17.42 6.15 -3.16
CA PHE A 70 -16.04 6.46 -2.78
C PHE A 70 -15.36 5.29 -2.07
N PHE A 71 -15.98 4.76 -1.00
CA PHE A 71 -15.38 3.67 -0.24
C PHE A 71 -15.29 2.36 -1.02
N ARG A 72 -16.22 2.10 -1.95
CA ARG A 72 -16.11 0.97 -2.90
C ARG A 72 -14.91 1.13 -3.83
N LEU A 73 -14.70 2.33 -4.37
CA LEU A 73 -13.55 2.64 -5.21
C LEU A 73 -12.25 2.51 -4.42
N ALA A 74 -12.19 3.05 -3.20
CA ALA A 74 -11.05 2.92 -2.29
C ALA A 74 -10.74 1.45 -1.97
N ALA A 75 -11.76 0.66 -1.62
CA ALA A 75 -11.61 -0.77 -1.35
C ALA A 75 -11.07 -1.55 -2.56
N MET A 76 -11.47 -1.15 -3.76
CA MET A 76 -10.97 -1.73 -5.01
C MET A 76 -9.48 -1.42 -5.20
N GLN A 77 -9.06 -0.17 -4.97
CA GLN A 77 -7.65 0.21 -5.10
C GLN A 77 -6.78 -0.47 -4.04
N ILE A 78 -7.25 -0.58 -2.79
CA ILE A 78 -6.53 -1.30 -1.73
C ILE A 78 -6.32 -2.76 -2.12
N ARG A 79 -7.35 -3.46 -2.62
CA ARG A 79 -7.20 -4.86 -3.06
C ARG A 79 -6.20 -5.01 -4.21
N ARG A 80 -6.23 -4.10 -5.19
CA ARG A 80 -5.25 -4.10 -6.30
C ARG A 80 -3.83 -3.92 -5.79
N THR A 81 -3.62 -2.96 -4.88
CA THR A 81 -2.32 -2.75 -4.23
C THR A 81 -1.84 -4.00 -3.50
N LEU A 82 -2.70 -4.64 -2.70
CA LEU A 82 -2.37 -5.88 -1.98
C LEU A 82 -2.01 -7.03 -2.94
N ILE A 83 -2.74 -7.19 -4.04
CA ILE A 83 -2.44 -8.19 -5.07
C ILE A 83 -1.08 -7.90 -5.71
N ASP A 84 -0.79 -6.65 -6.06
CA ASP A 84 0.47 -6.26 -6.69
C ASP A 84 1.65 -6.48 -5.73
N MET A 85 1.51 -6.08 -4.46
CA MET A 85 2.48 -6.35 -3.40
C MET A 85 2.72 -7.86 -3.22
N ALA A 86 1.65 -8.65 -3.16
CA ALA A 86 1.75 -10.11 -3.01
C ALA A 86 2.52 -10.73 -4.17
N ARG A 87 2.30 -10.27 -5.42
CA ARG A 87 3.04 -10.73 -6.60
C ARG A 87 4.52 -10.34 -6.54
N ARG A 88 4.85 -9.11 -6.13
CA ARG A 88 6.24 -8.64 -5.98
C ARG A 88 7.00 -9.48 -4.95
N HIS A 89 6.43 -9.65 -3.76
CA HIS A 89 7.03 -10.42 -2.66
C HIS A 89 7.16 -11.91 -2.98
N SER A 90 6.19 -12.48 -3.70
CA SER A 90 6.26 -13.88 -4.17
C SER A 90 7.40 -14.08 -5.18
N ALA A 91 7.56 -13.15 -6.13
CA ALA A 91 8.64 -13.20 -7.12
C ALA A 91 10.01 -13.08 -6.44
N GLN A 92 10.17 -12.16 -5.50
CA GLN A 92 11.41 -11.99 -4.72
C GLN A 92 11.75 -13.24 -3.90
N THR A 93 10.76 -13.85 -3.23
CA THR A 93 10.95 -15.09 -2.46
C THR A 93 11.38 -16.24 -3.37
N SER A 94 10.77 -16.36 -4.55
CA SER A 94 11.10 -17.41 -5.52
C SER A 94 12.50 -17.22 -6.12
N MET A 95 12.89 -15.97 -6.40
CA MET A 95 14.25 -15.68 -6.87
C MET A 95 15.30 -15.95 -5.78
N ALA A 96 15.04 -15.55 -4.53
CA ALA A 96 15.94 -15.84 -3.41
C ALA A 96 16.10 -17.35 -3.15
N ALA A 97 15.00 -18.12 -3.26
CA ALA A 97 15.04 -19.58 -3.14
C ALA A 97 15.90 -20.25 -4.24
N ASN A 98 15.90 -19.68 -5.45
CA ASN A 98 16.66 -20.21 -6.59
C ASN A 98 18.13 -19.77 -6.64
N HIS A 99 18.59 -18.85 -5.77
CA HIS A 99 20.00 -18.43 -5.68
C HIS A 99 20.83 -19.26 -4.67
N GLY A 100 20.24 -20.26 -4.00
CA GLY A 100 20.91 -21.08 -2.98
C GLY A 100 21.69 -22.31 -3.47
N THR A 101 21.90 -22.54 -4.77
CA THR A 101 22.51 -23.81 -5.25
C THR A 101 23.44 -23.66 -6.46
N GLY A 102 24.01 -22.47 -6.68
CA GLY A 102 24.82 -22.19 -7.88
C GLY A 102 26.33 -22.02 -7.71
N ASP A 103 26.90 -22.03 -6.49
CA ASP A 103 28.25 -21.47 -6.27
C ASP A 103 29.27 -22.40 -5.61
N VAL A 104 29.09 -23.73 -5.71
CA VAL A 104 30.10 -24.72 -5.24
C VAL A 104 30.57 -25.68 -6.33
N ALA A 105 30.39 -25.35 -7.61
CA ALA A 105 30.76 -26.23 -8.73
C ALA A 105 31.59 -25.58 -9.83
N ARG A 106 32.39 -24.54 -9.51
CA ARG A 106 33.35 -23.96 -10.47
C ARG A 106 34.82 -23.95 -10.05
N GLU A 107 35.14 -24.40 -8.83
CA GLU A 107 36.53 -24.41 -8.33
C GLU A 107 37.13 -25.83 -8.20
N ALA A 108 36.79 -26.72 -9.14
CA ALA A 108 37.42 -28.05 -9.25
C ALA A 108 37.92 -28.36 -10.67
N LEU A 109 38.11 -27.34 -11.53
CA LEU A 109 38.64 -27.52 -12.88
C LEU A 109 39.68 -26.45 -13.27
N GLN A 110 40.66 -26.22 -12.41
CA GLN A 110 41.99 -25.69 -12.75
C GLN A 110 42.95 -26.42 -11.81
N ARG A 111 43.38 -27.65 -12.14
CA ARG A 111 44.67 -27.93 -12.79
C ARG A 111 45.75 -26.90 -12.52
#